data_AF-A0A6J6FLS8-F1
#
_entry.id   AF-A0A6J6FLS8-F1
#
_cell.length_a   1.000
_cell.length_b   1.000
_cell.length_c   1.000
_cell.angle_alpha   90.00
_cell.angle_beta   90.00
_cell.angle_gamma   90.00
#
_symmetry.space_group_name_H-M   'P 1'
#
loop_
_entity.id
_entity.type
_entity.pdbx_description
1 polymer ?
#
loop_
_entity_poly.entity_id
_entity_poly.type
_entity_poly.pdbx_seq_one_letter_code
_entity_poly.pdbx_strand_id
1 'polypeptide(L)'
;MTPSISITPKSGAIGTPITVTYKGMGPNLYTGGISVLWDNSYAGEAQSLWTRGTSTFKIHAAGGLGSHLICGTAGIGVQYMNINQSPVPYAGGDCATFVTTKDNGAKVASITYPQIVTPTQEQRTLMNEPIDPASKAVMTLSKDSGVVGEKIKIDVTGLTANTDYQITWASVVGNRVNCTTGTCWVYSGVPISTVKSDASGVVATEVAIPDHLGGAHAIQIKSGNLTQAQKSMFVKQSIFAYKSKAGKTLSMGVALAQKSRLPEDRNGSGTPTLKFKAGQEITIAMKGVGWTQLDNTMAVTYDNSYIGYGCGFNSNGYMVIHLRATGAVGTHIIDLHPVYYTNQPSFVNTQYGMLPILSYNTDFLGLALGYKQPAVHFEIEIVK
;
A
#
# COMPACT_ATOMS: atom_id res chain seq x y z
N MET A 1 -32.61 8.11 5.32
CA MET A 1 -31.62 7.24 6.00
C MET A 1 -31.00 8.08 7.10
N THR A 2 -30.93 7.58 8.32
CA THR A 2 -30.27 8.30 9.43
C THR A 2 -28.91 7.65 9.61
N PRO A 3 -27.81 8.31 9.23
CA PRO A 3 -26.50 7.74 9.43
C PRO A 3 -26.20 7.57 10.92
N SER A 4 -25.37 6.59 11.25
CA SER A 4 -24.89 6.40 12.61
C SER A 4 -23.44 5.94 12.60
N ILE A 5 -22.65 6.44 13.55
CA ILE A 5 -21.27 6.04 13.76
C ILE A 5 -21.13 5.37 15.12
N SER A 6 -20.35 4.30 15.17
CA SER A 6 -19.98 3.63 16.41
C SER A 6 -18.50 3.27 16.36
N ILE A 7 -17.86 3.30 17.53
CA ILE A 7 -16.42 3.03 17.65
C ILE A 7 -16.15 1.99 18.73
N THR A 8 -15.09 1.19 18.54
CA THR A 8 -14.60 0.26 19.55
C THR A 8 -13.09 0.06 19.40
N PRO A 9 -12.30 0.17 20.49
CA PRO A 9 -12.72 0.59 21.83
C PRO A 9 -13.09 2.09 21.87
N LYS A 10 -13.69 2.55 22.97
CA LYS A 10 -14.03 3.97 23.20
C LYS A 10 -12.92 4.76 23.91
N SER A 11 -11.88 4.08 24.38
CA SER A 11 -10.72 4.70 25.02
C SER A 11 -9.49 3.82 24.86
N GLY A 12 -8.31 4.42 25.02
CA GLY A 12 -7.03 3.73 24.86
C GLY A 12 -5.84 4.68 24.98
N ALA A 13 -4.63 4.18 24.76
CA ALA A 13 -3.43 5.01 24.65
C ALA A 13 -3.28 5.58 23.22
N ILE A 14 -2.36 6.52 23.01
CA ILE A 14 -1.94 6.93 21.66
C ILE A 14 -1.53 5.68 20.84
N GLY A 15 -1.91 5.66 19.56
CA GLY A 15 -1.72 4.53 18.65
C GLY A 15 -2.68 3.35 18.86
N THR A 16 -3.69 3.47 19.74
CA THR A 16 -4.72 2.42 19.87
C THR A 16 -5.50 2.30 18.56
N PRO A 17 -5.61 1.10 17.95
CA PRO A 17 -6.46 0.90 16.78
C PRO A 17 -7.94 0.99 17.18
N ILE A 18 -8.68 1.88 16.52
CA ILE A 18 -10.09 2.15 16.76
C ILE A 18 -10.86 1.62 15.55
N THR A 19 -11.70 0.62 15.77
CA THR A 19 -12.64 0.17 14.75
C THR A 19 -13.79 1.14 14.69
N VAL A 20 -13.98 1.78 13.54
CA VAL A 20 -15.10 2.68 13.23
C VAL A 20 -16.09 1.92 12.37
N THR A 21 -17.36 1.92 12.77
CA THR A 21 -18.46 1.37 11.98
C THR A 21 -19.46 2.48 11.69
N TYR A 22 -19.65 2.76 10.40
CA TYR A 22 -20.61 3.73 9.90
C TYR A 22 -21.73 3.00 9.17
N LYS A 23 -22.99 3.29 9.52
CA LYS A 23 -24.19 2.69 8.91
C LYS A 23 -25.09 3.76 8.31
N GLY A 24 -25.91 3.36 7.35
CA GLY A 24 -26.90 4.23 6.72
C GLY A 24 -26.35 4.97 5.49
N MET A 25 -25.32 4.41 4.85
CA MET A 25 -24.81 4.89 3.57
C MET A 25 -25.80 4.58 2.46
N GLY A 26 -25.97 5.54 1.55
CA GLY A 26 -26.94 5.48 0.47
C GLY A 26 -26.37 4.89 -0.83
N PRO A 27 -27.23 4.69 -1.83
CA PRO A 27 -26.87 3.96 -3.06
C PRO A 27 -26.27 4.85 -4.15
N ASN A 28 -26.37 6.18 -4.02
CA ASN A 28 -25.82 7.09 -5.02
C ASN A 28 -24.37 7.44 -4.70
N LEU A 29 -23.68 7.99 -5.68
CA LEU A 29 -22.29 8.43 -5.54
C LEU A 29 -22.05 9.22 -4.23
N TYR A 30 -22.77 10.31 -3.99
CA TYR A 30 -22.50 11.16 -2.82
C TYR A 30 -22.72 10.44 -1.49
N THR A 31 -23.81 9.68 -1.39
CA THR A 31 -24.24 9.02 -0.14
C THR A 31 -23.58 7.66 0.07
N GLY A 32 -22.93 7.11 -0.96
CA GLY A 32 -22.20 5.85 -0.93
C GLY A 32 -20.75 5.98 -0.44
N GLY A 33 -20.25 7.21 -0.32
CA GLY A 33 -18.97 7.55 0.30
C GLY A 33 -19.15 8.32 1.62
N ILE A 34 -18.15 8.21 2.49
CA ILE A 34 -18.05 9.01 3.72
C ILE A 34 -16.70 9.72 3.81
N SER A 35 -16.73 10.96 4.29
CA SER A 35 -15.58 11.73 4.75
C SER A 35 -15.44 11.51 6.25
N VAL A 36 -14.26 11.07 6.70
CA VAL A 36 -13.98 10.79 8.12
C VAL A 36 -13.03 11.83 8.67
N LEU A 37 -13.44 12.46 9.77
CA LEU A 37 -12.63 13.45 10.47
C LEU A 37 -12.24 12.98 11.88
N TRP A 38 -11.01 13.32 12.28
CA TRP A 38 -10.50 13.26 13.64
C TRP A 38 -10.23 14.68 14.13
N ASP A 39 -10.99 15.19 15.10
CA ASP A 39 -10.86 16.57 15.60
C ASP A 39 -10.80 17.62 14.47
N ASN A 40 -11.70 17.51 13.50
CA ASN A 40 -11.76 18.30 12.25
C ASN A 40 -10.62 18.07 11.24
N SER A 41 -9.65 17.22 11.54
CA SER A 41 -8.60 16.82 10.60
C SER A 41 -9.09 15.71 9.69
N TYR A 42 -8.79 15.80 8.39
CA TYR A 42 -9.26 14.83 7.41
C TYR A 42 -8.46 13.53 7.49
N ALA A 43 -9.06 12.49 8.07
CA ALA A 43 -8.42 11.19 8.26
C ALA A 43 -8.46 10.34 6.99
N GLY A 44 -9.50 10.48 6.18
CA GLY A 44 -9.65 9.77 4.92
C GLY A 44 -11.10 9.59 4.51
N GLU A 45 -11.28 8.83 3.45
CA GLU A 45 -12.58 8.42 2.94
C GLU A 45 -12.84 6.92 3.15
N ALA A 46 -14.10 6.55 3.22
CA ALA A 46 -14.53 5.15 3.22
C ALA A 46 -15.75 4.97 2.33
N GLN A 47 -15.89 3.75 1.80
CA GLN A 47 -16.97 3.36 0.89
C GLN A 47 -17.78 2.20 1.47
N SER A 48 -18.97 1.98 0.91
CA SER A 48 -19.81 0.82 1.23
C SER A 48 -20.54 0.25 0.00
N LEU A 49 -19.90 0.28 -1.16
CA LEU A 49 -20.46 -0.19 -2.42
C LEU A 49 -20.77 -1.69 -2.38
N TRP A 50 -19.94 -2.49 -1.71
CA TRP A 50 -20.09 -3.95 -1.62
C TRP A 50 -20.70 -4.40 -0.30
N THR A 51 -20.61 -3.56 0.73
CA THR A 51 -21.03 -3.87 2.09
C THR A 51 -22.46 -3.40 2.42
N ARG A 52 -23.24 -3.05 1.38
CA ARG A 52 -24.68 -2.75 1.48
C ARG A 52 -25.02 -1.66 2.50
N GLY A 53 -24.31 -0.54 2.42
CA GLY A 53 -24.61 0.65 3.22
C GLY A 53 -23.97 0.70 4.61
N THR A 54 -23.03 -0.20 4.91
CA THR A 54 -22.27 -0.23 6.17
C THR A 54 -20.77 -0.28 5.89
N SER A 55 -19.99 0.70 6.35
CA SER A 55 -18.53 0.68 6.24
C SER A 55 -17.89 0.42 7.60
N THR A 56 -16.92 -0.50 7.64
CA THR A 56 -16.12 -0.80 8.85
C THR A 56 -14.64 -0.70 8.51
N PHE A 57 -13.93 0.15 9.24
CA PHE A 57 -12.50 0.42 9.03
C PHE A 57 -11.79 0.74 10.33
N LYS A 58 -10.47 0.90 10.29
CA LYS A 58 -9.65 1.27 11.45
C LYS A 58 -8.92 2.58 11.21
N ILE A 59 -8.91 3.42 12.24
CA ILE A 59 -7.98 4.55 12.41
C ILE A 59 -7.23 4.37 13.73
N HIS A 60 -6.18 5.14 13.98
CA HIS A 60 -5.44 5.06 15.25
C HIS A 60 -5.68 6.30 16.11
N ALA A 61 -5.67 6.12 17.44
CA ALA A 61 -5.76 7.24 18.37
C ALA A 61 -4.55 8.19 18.20
N ALA A 62 -4.82 9.47 17.94
CA ALA A 62 -3.81 10.50 17.72
C ALA A 62 -4.01 11.71 18.62
N GLY A 63 -2.98 12.56 18.73
CA GLY A 63 -3.05 13.78 19.53
C GLY A 63 -2.87 13.55 21.04
N GLY A 64 -3.15 14.58 21.82
CA GLY A 64 -2.88 14.61 23.27
C GLY A 64 -3.83 13.73 24.11
N LEU A 65 -3.69 13.80 25.43
CA LEU A 65 -4.63 13.16 26.35
C LEU A 65 -5.98 13.88 26.34
N GLY A 66 -7.06 13.11 26.49
CA GLY A 66 -8.42 13.66 26.59
C GLY A 66 -9.37 13.14 25.53
N SER A 67 -10.46 13.88 25.35
CA SER A 67 -11.54 13.52 24.42
C SER A 67 -11.22 13.98 23.01
N HIS A 68 -11.43 13.09 22.05
CA HIS A 68 -11.30 13.34 20.61
C HIS A 68 -12.60 12.97 19.90
N LEU A 69 -12.96 13.77 18.90
CA LEU A 69 -14.19 13.59 18.15
C LEU A 69 -13.90 12.92 16.80
N ILE A 70 -14.54 11.78 16.56
CA ILE A 70 -14.50 11.06 15.29
C ILE A 70 -15.84 11.30 14.61
N CYS A 71 -15.86 12.02 13.50
CA CYS A 71 -17.07 12.32 12.75
C CYS A 71 -17.03 11.66 11.37
N GLY A 72 -18.14 11.05 10.98
CA GLY A 72 -18.36 10.56 9.62
C GLY A 72 -19.53 11.30 9.00
N THR A 73 -19.35 11.82 7.79
CA THR A 73 -20.39 12.51 7.02
C THR A 73 -20.40 12.00 5.59
N ALA A 74 -21.57 11.93 4.96
CA ALA A 74 -21.65 11.56 3.55
C ALA A 74 -20.87 12.57 2.69
N GLY A 75 -20.11 12.07 1.72
CA GLY A 75 -19.28 12.92 0.87
C GLY A 75 -18.54 12.17 -0.23
N ILE A 76 -18.09 12.94 -1.21
CA ILE A 76 -17.28 12.46 -2.33
C ILE A 76 -15.85 12.94 -2.06
N GLY A 77 -15.06 12.09 -1.42
CA GLY A 77 -13.79 12.50 -0.83
C GLY A 77 -14.01 13.34 0.44
N VAL A 78 -14.39 14.61 0.29
CA VAL A 78 -14.54 15.56 1.40
C VAL A 78 -16.00 15.86 1.75
N GLN A 79 -16.24 16.32 2.98
CA GLN A 79 -17.56 16.68 3.46
C GLN A 79 -18.04 18.05 2.99
N TYR A 80 -19.35 18.19 2.77
CA TYR A 80 -20.00 19.48 2.56
C TYR A 80 -20.28 20.16 3.90
N MET A 81 -19.65 21.30 4.17
CA MET A 81 -19.64 21.91 5.52
C MET A 81 -20.99 22.46 5.97
N ASN A 82 -21.88 22.85 5.04
CA ASN A 82 -23.24 23.31 5.37
C ASN A 82 -24.29 22.42 4.71
N ILE A 83 -24.65 21.31 5.36
CA ILE A 83 -25.55 20.31 4.78
C ILE A 83 -26.92 20.89 4.40
N ASN A 84 -27.41 21.91 5.11
CA ASN A 84 -28.71 22.54 4.82
C ASN A 84 -28.71 23.30 3.47
N GLN A 85 -27.54 23.67 2.96
CA GLN A 85 -27.36 24.30 1.64
C GLN A 85 -26.90 23.30 0.56
N SER A 86 -26.70 22.05 0.93
CA SER A 86 -26.28 21.00 0.01
C SER A 86 -27.41 20.64 -0.95
N PRO A 87 -27.12 20.24 -2.20
CA PRO A 87 -28.11 19.60 -3.08
C PRO A 87 -28.63 18.26 -2.54
N VAL A 88 -28.00 17.72 -1.49
CA VAL A 88 -28.41 16.50 -0.78
C VAL A 88 -28.59 16.78 0.72
N PRO A 89 -29.56 17.61 1.12
CA PRO A 89 -29.68 18.12 2.49
C PRO A 89 -30.06 17.05 3.53
N TYR A 90 -30.44 15.86 3.06
CA TYR A 90 -30.70 14.68 3.89
C TYR A 90 -29.45 13.84 4.18
N ALA A 91 -28.31 14.14 3.54
CA ALA A 91 -27.06 13.38 3.65
C ALA A 91 -26.24 13.86 4.86
N GLY A 92 -26.78 13.64 6.06
CA GLY A 92 -26.15 14.02 7.31
C GLY A 92 -24.91 13.20 7.66
N GLY A 93 -24.55 13.23 8.93
CA GLY A 93 -23.48 12.43 9.51
C GLY A 93 -23.72 12.21 10.99
N ASP A 94 -22.75 11.57 11.62
CA ASP A 94 -22.78 11.28 13.05
C ASP A 94 -21.35 11.33 13.61
N CYS A 95 -21.22 11.51 14.92
CA CYS A 95 -19.93 11.58 15.59
C CYS A 95 -19.90 10.67 16.83
N ALA A 96 -18.71 10.14 17.13
CA ALA A 96 -18.42 9.41 18.35
C ALA A 96 -17.19 9.97 19.03
N THR A 97 -17.18 9.93 20.36
CA THR A 97 -16.03 10.37 21.17
C THR A 97 -15.14 9.21 21.56
N PHE A 98 -13.84 9.34 21.28
CA PHE A 98 -12.79 8.49 21.81
C PHE A 98 -12.03 9.22 22.92
N VAL A 99 -11.58 8.51 23.96
CA VAL A 99 -10.78 9.09 25.04
C VAL A 99 -9.36 8.53 25.04
N THR A 100 -8.38 9.38 24.75
CA THR A 100 -6.96 9.07 24.90
C THR A 100 -6.58 9.19 26.38
N THR A 101 -6.09 8.08 26.95
CA THR A 101 -5.90 7.91 28.39
C THR A 101 -4.44 8.03 28.83
N LYS A 102 -3.50 7.73 27.95
CA LYS A 102 -2.06 7.81 28.21
C LYS A 102 -1.23 7.82 26.93
N ASP A 103 0.00 8.27 27.06
CA ASP A 103 1.06 8.11 26.06
C ASP A 103 2.03 7.03 26.57
N ASN A 104 2.22 5.95 25.79
CA ASN A 104 3.13 4.85 26.14
C ASN A 104 4.49 4.96 25.42
N GLY A 105 4.72 6.04 24.68
CA GLY A 105 5.83 6.16 23.74
C GLY A 105 5.56 5.44 22.42
N ALA A 106 6.39 5.77 21.41
CA ALA A 106 6.29 5.22 20.07
C ALA A 106 6.53 3.71 20.02
N LYS A 107 5.60 2.99 19.39
CA LYS A 107 5.70 1.55 19.11
C LYS A 107 6.39 1.28 17.78
N VAL A 108 6.80 0.03 17.61
CA VAL A 108 7.32 -0.47 16.34
C VAL A 108 6.22 -0.42 15.28
N ALA A 109 6.58 0.03 14.09
CA ALA A 109 5.68 0.11 12.96
C ALA A 109 5.02 -1.24 12.62
N SER A 110 3.79 -1.19 12.13
CA SER A 110 3.01 -2.38 11.77
C SER A 110 2.38 -2.24 10.39
N ILE A 111 2.09 -3.38 9.76
CA ILE A 111 1.52 -3.44 8.42
C ILE A 111 0.34 -4.42 8.43
N THR A 112 -0.81 -3.98 7.91
CA THR A 112 -2.01 -4.79 7.81
C THR A 112 -2.38 -4.94 6.35
N TYR A 113 -2.30 -6.18 5.85
CA TYR A 113 -2.77 -6.52 4.51
C TYR A 113 -4.28 -6.73 4.50
N PRO A 114 -4.95 -6.44 3.38
CA PRO A 114 -6.38 -6.63 3.28
C PRO A 114 -6.73 -8.12 3.17
N GLN A 115 -8.01 -8.43 3.31
CA GLN A 115 -8.54 -9.75 3.08
C GLN A 115 -8.24 -10.22 1.65
N ILE A 116 -7.97 -11.52 1.51
CA ILE A 116 -7.78 -12.14 0.20
C ILE A 116 -9.16 -12.44 -0.37
N VAL A 117 -9.52 -11.74 -1.44
CA VAL A 117 -10.73 -12.02 -2.20
C VAL A 117 -10.38 -12.73 -3.50
N THR A 118 -11.21 -13.67 -3.92
CA THR A 118 -11.12 -14.25 -5.26
C THR A 118 -11.64 -13.23 -6.27
N PRO A 119 -10.85 -12.80 -7.27
CA PRO A 119 -11.33 -11.88 -8.29
C PRO A 119 -12.56 -12.43 -9.00
N THR A 120 -13.61 -11.63 -9.07
CA THR A 120 -14.89 -11.99 -9.71
C THR A 120 -14.90 -11.71 -11.21
N GLN A 121 -13.91 -10.96 -11.70
CA GLN A 121 -13.69 -10.72 -13.12
C GLN A 121 -12.41 -11.42 -13.59
N GLU A 122 -12.40 -11.85 -14.85
CA GLU A 122 -11.20 -12.37 -15.53
C GLU A 122 -10.13 -11.28 -15.74
N GLN A 123 -10.52 -10.01 -15.62
CA GLN A 123 -9.65 -8.85 -15.70
C GLN A 123 -8.70 -8.80 -14.51
N ARG A 124 -7.51 -9.35 -14.71
CA ARG A 124 -6.39 -9.25 -13.76
C ARG A 124 -5.26 -8.53 -14.48
N THR A 125 -4.50 -7.72 -13.75
CA THR A 125 -3.22 -7.22 -14.28
C THR A 125 -2.27 -8.41 -14.37
N LEU A 126 -1.96 -8.85 -15.59
CA LEU A 126 -1.01 -9.92 -15.86
C LEU A 126 0.21 -9.34 -16.55
N MET A 127 1.40 -9.76 -16.12
CA MET A 127 2.67 -9.48 -16.81
C MET A 127 3.17 -10.70 -17.57
N ASN A 128 2.24 -11.50 -18.09
CA ASN A 128 2.55 -12.75 -18.76
C ASN A 128 2.98 -12.47 -20.22
N GLU A 129 4.06 -13.11 -20.66
CA GLU A 129 4.47 -13.13 -22.06
C GLU A 129 3.88 -14.34 -22.79
N PRO A 130 3.79 -14.35 -24.13
CA PRO A 130 3.49 -15.56 -24.87
C PRO A 130 4.47 -16.69 -24.53
N ILE A 131 3.95 -17.87 -24.20
CA ILE A 131 4.75 -19.08 -24.02
C ILE A 131 5.00 -19.68 -25.42
N ASP A 132 6.21 -20.19 -25.65
CA ASP A 132 6.57 -20.94 -26.84
C ASP A 132 5.55 -22.08 -27.08
N PRO A 133 4.82 -22.08 -28.21
CA PRO A 133 3.82 -23.12 -28.49
C PRO A 133 4.38 -24.53 -28.53
N ALA A 134 5.69 -24.69 -28.76
CA ALA A 134 6.37 -25.99 -28.75
C ALA A 134 6.76 -26.45 -27.33
N SER A 135 6.73 -25.55 -26.34
CA SER A 135 7.12 -25.86 -24.97
C SER A 135 6.10 -26.79 -24.31
N LYS A 136 6.62 -27.81 -23.62
CA LYS A 136 5.86 -28.69 -22.73
C LYS A 136 6.11 -28.35 -21.26
N ALA A 137 6.83 -27.25 -21.01
CA ALA A 137 7.31 -26.93 -19.68
C ALA A 137 6.18 -26.41 -18.78
N VAL A 138 6.17 -26.88 -17.53
CA VAL A 138 5.20 -26.46 -16.52
C VAL A 138 5.95 -25.94 -15.31
N MET A 139 5.65 -24.72 -14.90
CA MET A 139 6.25 -24.07 -13.73
C MET A 139 5.29 -24.05 -12.54
N THR A 140 5.81 -24.38 -11.37
CA THR A 140 5.16 -24.14 -10.08
C THR A 140 6.07 -23.31 -9.18
N LEU A 141 5.44 -22.60 -8.24
CA LEU A 141 6.10 -21.78 -7.24
C LEU A 141 5.67 -22.28 -5.86
N SER A 142 6.56 -22.24 -4.87
CA SER A 142 6.17 -22.55 -3.48
C SER A 142 5.20 -21.55 -2.88
N LYS A 143 5.13 -20.33 -3.43
CA LYS A 143 4.25 -19.24 -3.02
C LYS A 143 3.79 -18.44 -4.23
N ASP A 144 2.59 -17.89 -4.16
CA ASP A 144 2.01 -16.98 -5.17
C ASP A 144 2.19 -15.50 -4.81
N SER A 145 2.72 -15.22 -3.61
CA SER A 145 2.95 -13.87 -3.11
C SER A 145 4.07 -13.84 -2.06
N GLY A 146 4.77 -12.72 -1.98
CA GLY A 146 5.90 -12.53 -1.06
C GLY A 146 6.33 -11.07 -0.98
N VAL A 147 7.36 -10.78 -0.17
CA VAL A 147 7.96 -9.43 -0.08
C VAL A 147 9.33 -9.41 -0.77
N VAL A 148 9.84 -8.21 -1.08
CA VAL A 148 11.18 -8.04 -1.65
C VAL A 148 12.25 -8.78 -0.83
N GLY A 149 13.11 -9.53 -1.51
CA GLY A 149 14.19 -10.32 -0.91
C GLY A 149 13.76 -11.66 -0.30
N GLU A 150 12.46 -11.95 -0.21
CA GLU A 150 11.97 -13.26 0.23
C GLU A 150 12.35 -14.33 -0.80
N LYS A 151 12.83 -15.48 -0.31
CA LYS A 151 13.20 -16.61 -1.14
C LYS A 151 11.98 -17.45 -1.50
N ILE A 152 11.91 -17.86 -2.77
CA ILE A 152 10.84 -18.67 -3.33
C ILE A 152 11.44 -19.85 -4.10
N LYS A 153 10.81 -21.01 -3.96
CA LYS A 153 11.20 -22.21 -4.72
C LYS A 153 10.49 -22.18 -6.06
N ILE A 154 11.24 -22.46 -7.11
CA ILE A 154 10.76 -22.62 -8.48
C ILE A 154 11.02 -24.07 -8.88
N ASP A 155 9.96 -24.76 -9.26
CA ASP A 155 10.03 -26.11 -9.84
C ASP A 155 9.49 -26.05 -11.27
N VAL A 156 10.26 -26.55 -12.23
CA VAL A 156 9.87 -26.62 -13.63
C VAL A 156 10.10 -28.03 -14.15
N THR A 157 9.09 -28.61 -14.79
CA THR A 157 9.18 -29.92 -15.46
C THR A 157 8.90 -29.75 -16.95
N GLY A 158 9.25 -30.75 -17.76
CA GLY A 158 8.93 -30.76 -19.20
C GLY A 158 9.83 -29.88 -20.07
N LEU A 159 11.00 -29.47 -19.56
CA LEU A 159 12.02 -28.78 -20.32
C LEU A 159 12.81 -29.76 -21.21
N THR A 160 13.56 -29.25 -22.18
CA THR A 160 14.58 -30.04 -22.88
C THR A 160 15.68 -30.41 -21.88
N ALA A 161 16.11 -31.67 -21.87
CA ALA A 161 17.10 -32.18 -20.94
C ALA A 161 18.51 -31.60 -21.19
N ASN A 162 19.28 -31.40 -20.12
CA ASN A 162 20.67 -30.89 -20.15
C ASN A 162 20.86 -29.54 -20.88
N THR A 163 19.83 -28.69 -20.85
CA THR A 163 19.79 -27.40 -21.55
C THR A 163 19.89 -26.25 -20.56
N ASP A 164 20.64 -25.20 -20.93
CA ASP A 164 20.76 -23.99 -20.13
C ASP A 164 19.55 -23.06 -20.37
N TYR A 165 19.03 -22.50 -19.28
CA TYR A 165 17.88 -21.58 -19.27
C TYR A 165 18.17 -20.36 -18.41
N GLN A 166 17.50 -19.25 -18.72
CA GLN A 166 17.51 -18.04 -17.92
C GLN A 166 16.19 -17.90 -17.16
N ILE A 167 16.25 -17.72 -15.84
CA ILE A 167 15.11 -17.26 -15.06
C ILE A 167 15.08 -15.73 -15.14
N THR A 168 13.93 -15.19 -15.56
CA THR A 168 13.68 -13.75 -15.71
C THR A 168 12.45 -13.32 -14.92
N TRP A 169 12.53 -12.12 -14.35
CA TRP A 169 11.43 -11.43 -13.68
C TRP A 169 10.79 -10.42 -14.63
N ALA A 170 9.52 -10.60 -14.99
CA ALA A 170 8.79 -9.63 -15.79
C ALA A 170 8.44 -8.40 -14.93
N SER A 171 8.95 -7.23 -15.30
CA SER A 171 8.69 -5.93 -14.66
C SER A 171 8.36 -4.83 -15.66
N VAL A 172 8.17 -3.60 -15.19
CA VAL A 172 7.99 -2.41 -16.04
C VAL A 172 9.02 -1.34 -15.70
N VAL A 173 9.35 -0.50 -16.67
CA VAL A 173 10.20 0.69 -16.50
C VAL A 173 9.58 1.85 -17.24
N GLY A 174 9.67 3.07 -16.69
CA GLY A 174 9.21 4.30 -17.34
C GLY A 174 8.73 5.35 -16.36
N ASN A 175 7.68 6.08 -16.74
CA ASN A 175 7.01 7.08 -15.90
C ASN A 175 5.48 6.93 -16.02
N ARG A 176 4.74 7.57 -15.11
CA ARG A 176 3.28 7.76 -15.18
C ARG A 176 2.85 9.23 -15.25
N VAL A 177 3.81 10.14 -15.30
CA VAL A 177 3.60 11.58 -15.40
C VAL A 177 3.97 12.05 -16.82
N ASN A 178 3.21 12.99 -17.38
CA ASN A 178 3.45 13.59 -18.70
C ASN A 178 3.42 12.58 -19.87
N CYS A 179 2.55 11.56 -19.81
CA CYS A 179 2.39 10.62 -20.92
C CYS A 179 1.57 11.26 -22.05
N THR A 180 2.20 11.67 -23.15
CA THR A 180 1.53 12.26 -24.32
C THR A 180 0.62 11.27 -25.06
N THR A 181 0.89 9.97 -24.97
CA THR A 181 0.19 8.89 -25.69
C THR A 181 -0.66 8.00 -24.77
N GLY A 182 -0.87 8.39 -23.51
CA GLY A 182 -1.65 7.63 -22.51
C GLY A 182 -0.84 6.59 -21.72
N THR A 183 0.22 6.02 -22.29
CA THR A 183 1.14 5.09 -21.59
C THR A 183 2.60 5.47 -21.86
N CYS A 184 3.38 5.70 -20.80
CA CYS A 184 4.81 6.04 -20.90
C CYS A 184 5.71 5.09 -20.06
N TRP A 185 5.31 3.83 -19.97
CA TRP A 185 6.09 2.72 -19.42
C TRP A 185 6.09 1.53 -20.38
N VAL A 186 7.12 0.68 -20.27
CA VAL A 186 7.31 -0.52 -21.10
C VAL A 186 7.63 -1.73 -20.25
N TYR A 187 7.32 -2.92 -20.76
CA TYR A 187 7.74 -4.18 -20.15
C TYR A 187 9.26 -4.32 -20.20
N SER A 188 9.82 -4.90 -19.13
CA SER A 188 11.25 -5.15 -18.97
C SER A 188 11.45 -6.48 -18.23
N GLY A 189 12.18 -7.41 -18.84
CA GLY A 189 12.61 -8.64 -18.18
C GLY A 189 13.91 -8.41 -17.40
N VAL A 190 13.91 -8.71 -16.11
CA VAL A 190 15.11 -8.62 -15.26
C VAL A 190 15.69 -10.04 -15.07
N PRO A 191 16.89 -10.34 -15.59
CA PRO A 191 17.53 -11.63 -15.35
C PRO A 191 17.81 -11.85 -13.86
N ILE A 192 17.40 -13.01 -13.32
CA ILE A 192 17.57 -13.36 -11.90
C ILE A 192 18.69 -14.40 -11.73
N SER A 193 18.64 -15.49 -12.51
CA SER A 193 19.58 -16.60 -12.38
C SER A 193 19.62 -17.46 -13.65
N THR A 194 20.79 -18.02 -13.97
CA THR A 194 20.93 -19.05 -14.99
C THR A 194 20.84 -20.43 -14.35
N VAL A 195 20.11 -21.35 -14.97
CA VAL A 195 19.89 -22.72 -14.49
C VAL A 195 20.07 -23.71 -15.62
N LYS A 196 20.38 -24.97 -15.29
CA LYS A 196 20.48 -26.05 -16.26
C LYS A 196 19.46 -27.13 -15.89
N SER A 197 18.68 -27.59 -16.87
CA SER A 197 17.79 -28.74 -16.66
C SER A 197 18.59 -30.02 -16.49
N ASP A 198 18.09 -30.94 -15.69
CA ASP A 198 18.68 -32.27 -15.53
C ASP A 198 18.38 -33.18 -16.74
N ALA A 199 18.83 -34.44 -16.65
CA ALA A 199 18.61 -35.45 -17.69
C ALA A 199 17.12 -35.79 -17.94
N SER A 200 16.23 -35.43 -17.00
CA SER A 200 14.78 -35.59 -17.11
C SER A 200 14.05 -34.31 -17.52
N GLY A 201 14.77 -33.24 -17.83
CA GLY A 201 14.16 -31.98 -18.21
C GLY A 201 13.51 -31.24 -17.04
N VAL A 202 14.09 -31.40 -15.84
CA VAL A 202 13.60 -30.77 -14.60
C VAL A 202 14.58 -29.71 -14.10
N VAL A 203 14.04 -28.62 -13.57
CA VAL A 203 14.77 -27.61 -12.80
C VAL A 203 14.07 -27.44 -11.46
N ALA A 204 14.82 -27.52 -10.37
CA ALA A 204 14.39 -27.13 -9.03
C ALA A 204 15.42 -26.16 -8.45
N THR A 205 15.01 -24.92 -8.17
CA THR A 205 15.91 -23.90 -7.65
C THR A 205 15.20 -22.95 -6.69
N GLU A 206 15.97 -22.11 -6.01
CA GLU A 206 15.47 -21.05 -5.16
C GLU A 206 16.00 -19.70 -5.66
N VAL A 207 15.10 -18.71 -5.76
CA VAL A 207 15.48 -17.33 -6.10
C VAL A 207 14.92 -16.36 -5.08
N ALA A 208 15.58 -15.21 -4.89
CA ALA A 208 15.03 -14.11 -4.10
C ALA A 208 14.12 -13.24 -4.97
N ILE A 209 12.99 -12.78 -4.42
CA ILE A 209 12.15 -11.77 -5.06
C ILE A 209 12.99 -10.49 -5.27
N PRO A 210 13.14 -9.98 -6.51
CA PRO A 210 13.98 -8.84 -6.79
C PRO A 210 13.58 -7.58 -6.01
N ASP A 211 14.56 -6.73 -5.70
CA ASP A 211 14.33 -5.38 -5.17
C ASP A 211 13.87 -4.42 -6.27
N HIS A 212 12.62 -4.61 -6.69
CA HIS A 212 11.97 -3.85 -7.75
C HIS A 212 10.53 -3.48 -7.35
N LEU A 213 9.74 -3.04 -8.34
CA LEU A 213 8.31 -2.76 -8.22
C LEU A 213 7.55 -3.90 -7.56
N GLY A 214 6.49 -3.53 -6.84
CA GLY A 214 5.52 -4.43 -6.26
C GLY A 214 4.38 -4.78 -7.20
N GLY A 215 3.34 -5.41 -6.66
CA GLY A 215 2.14 -5.75 -7.39
C GLY A 215 2.29 -7.04 -8.21
N ALA A 216 1.45 -7.19 -9.23
CA ALA A 216 1.46 -8.38 -10.08
C ALA A 216 2.68 -8.40 -11.01
N HIS A 217 3.41 -9.51 -10.97
CA HIS A 217 4.56 -9.83 -11.81
C HIS A 217 4.46 -11.27 -12.34
N ALA A 218 5.38 -11.64 -13.24
CA ALA A 218 5.55 -13.02 -13.69
C ALA A 218 7.01 -13.45 -13.56
N ILE A 219 7.22 -14.67 -13.09
CA ILE A 219 8.51 -15.36 -13.15
C ILE A 219 8.49 -16.22 -14.38
N GLN A 220 9.53 -16.15 -15.19
CA GLN A 220 9.64 -16.83 -16.46
C GLN A 220 10.92 -17.66 -16.48
N ILE A 221 10.89 -18.80 -17.17
CA ILE A 221 12.08 -19.54 -17.57
C ILE A 221 12.17 -19.49 -19.09
N LYS A 222 13.29 -18.99 -19.61
CA LYS A 222 13.47 -18.67 -21.02
C LYS A 222 14.65 -19.44 -21.63
N SER A 223 14.49 -19.85 -22.88
CA SER A 223 15.56 -20.34 -23.76
C SER A 223 15.81 -19.27 -24.83
N GLY A 224 16.94 -18.58 -24.75
CA GLY A 224 17.14 -17.32 -25.48
C GLY A 224 16.01 -16.33 -25.15
N ASN A 225 15.30 -15.87 -26.19
CA ASN A 225 14.18 -14.93 -26.02
C ASN A 225 12.81 -15.62 -25.85
N LEU A 226 12.73 -16.94 -25.97
CA LEU A 226 11.47 -17.68 -25.92
C LEU A 226 11.15 -18.13 -24.51
N THR A 227 9.99 -17.70 -23.99
CA THR A 227 9.48 -18.13 -22.69
C THR A 227 8.98 -19.57 -22.77
N GLN A 228 9.57 -20.47 -21.99
CA GLN A 228 9.24 -21.89 -21.97
C GLN A 228 8.12 -22.19 -20.97
N ALA A 229 8.17 -21.57 -19.80
CA ALA A 229 7.09 -21.58 -18.81
C ALA A 229 7.12 -20.29 -18.00
N GLN A 230 5.99 -19.95 -17.39
CA GLN A 230 5.91 -18.82 -16.48
C GLN A 230 4.84 -19.03 -15.40
N LYS A 231 4.98 -18.31 -14.30
CA LYS A 231 3.97 -18.25 -13.25
C LYS A 231 3.85 -16.85 -12.67
N SER A 232 2.62 -16.43 -12.41
CA SER A 232 2.34 -15.14 -11.78
C SER A 232 2.76 -15.14 -10.31
N MET A 233 3.24 -13.99 -9.85
CA MET A 233 3.67 -13.74 -8.48
C MET A 233 3.22 -12.34 -8.07
N PHE A 234 2.67 -12.19 -6.86
CA PHE A 234 2.30 -10.88 -6.31
C PHE A 234 3.32 -10.40 -5.27
N VAL A 235 4.01 -9.30 -5.55
CA VAL A 235 4.95 -8.68 -4.61
C VAL A 235 4.21 -7.70 -3.72
N LYS A 236 4.20 -7.99 -2.43
CA LYS A 236 3.51 -7.20 -1.40
C LYS A 236 4.33 -5.97 -1.02
N GLN A 237 3.68 -4.82 -0.83
CA GLN A 237 4.30 -3.68 -0.14
C GLN A 237 4.77 -4.11 1.24
N SER A 238 5.97 -3.70 1.64
CA SER A 238 6.55 -4.05 2.93
C SER A 238 7.32 -2.88 3.53
N ILE A 239 7.36 -2.83 4.86
CA ILE A 239 8.14 -1.83 5.58
C ILE A 239 9.63 -2.16 5.43
N PHE A 240 10.44 -1.18 5.04
CA PHE A 240 11.89 -1.36 4.98
C PHE A 240 12.46 -1.57 6.39
N ALA A 241 13.24 -2.64 6.60
CA ALA A 241 13.87 -2.91 7.88
C ALA A 241 15.29 -2.36 7.92
N TYR A 242 15.53 -1.31 8.72
CA TYR A 242 16.89 -0.84 9.02
C TYR A 242 17.57 -1.86 9.93
N LYS A 243 18.68 -2.45 9.50
CA LYS A 243 19.42 -3.47 10.26
C LYS A 243 20.84 -3.01 10.55
N SER A 244 21.35 -3.37 11.72
CA SER A 244 22.78 -3.26 12.04
C SER A 244 23.62 -4.22 11.19
N LYS A 245 24.95 -4.05 11.19
CA LYS A 245 25.89 -5.01 10.56
C LYS A 245 25.72 -6.45 11.08
N ALA A 246 25.27 -6.61 12.32
CA ALA A 246 24.98 -7.91 12.95
C ALA A 246 23.56 -8.45 12.65
N GLY A 247 22.79 -7.78 11.78
CA GLY A 247 21.45 -8.22 11.36
C GLY A 247 20.29 -7.86 12.30
N LYS A 248 20.57 -7.26 13.47
CA LYS A 248 19.52 -6.78 14.39
C LYS A 248 18.75 -5.60 13.78
N THR A 249 17.42 -5.67 13.78
CA THR A 249 16.53 -4.56 13.40
C THR A 249 16.69 -3.38 14.36
N LEU A 250 16.97 -2.20 13.80
CA LEU A 250 17.14 -0.93 14.50
C LEU A 250 15.87 -0.08 14.45
N SER A 251 15.19 -0.07 13.30
CA SER A 251 13.91 0.60 13.08
C SER A 251 13.19 -0.03 11.89
N MET A 252 11.87 0.09 11.86
CA MET A 252 11.02 -0.36 10.77
C MET A 252 10.49 0.87 10.02
N GLY A 253 11.07 1.16 8.85
CA GLY A 253 10.66 2.22 7.94
C GLY A 253 11.03 3.64 8.40
N VAL A 254 11.16 3.89 9.69
CA VAL A 254 11.40 5.24 10.25
C VAL A 254 12.88 5.52 10.45
N ALA A 255 13.34 6.67 9.96
CA ALA A 255 14.70 7.18 10.20
C ALA A 255 14.73 8.72 10.27
N LEU A 256 15.79 9.27 10.86
CA LEU A 256 16.19 10.66 10.68
C LEU A 256 16.71 10.83 9.26
N ALA A 257 16.09 11.75 8.52
CA ALA A 257 16.41 11.95 7.12
C ALA A 257 17.88 12.37 6.93
N GLN A 258 18.48 11.80 5.89
CA GLN A 258 19.81 12.18 5.44
C GLN A 258 19.77 13.57 4.80
N LYS A 259 20.75 14.43 5.12
CA LYS A 259 20.92 15.72 4.44
C LYS A 259 21.64 15.48 3.11
N SER A 260 20.93 14.96 2.12
CA SER A 260 21.45 14.68 0.78
C SER A 260 20.51 15.21 -0.29
N ARG A 261 21.07 15.57 -1.45
CA ARG A 261 20.32 15.85 -2.69
C ARG A 261 20.47 14.74 -3.73
N LEU A 262 21.22 13.69 -3.38
CA LEU A 262 21.36 12.51 -4.24
C LEU A 262 20.08 11.66 -4.17
N PRO A 263 19.84 10.79 -5.16
CA PRO A 263 18.78 9.79 -5.08
C PRO A 263 18.89 8.97 -3.79
N GLU A 264 17.75 8.54 -3.28
CA GLU A 264 17.66 7.78 -2.03
C GLU A 264 18.41 6.45 -2.11
N ASP A 265 19.15 6.13 -1.04
CA ASP A 265 19.85 4.86 -0.93
C ASP A 265 18.84 3.74 -0.63
N ARG A 266 18.75 2.77 -1.55
CA ARG A 266 17.88 1.59 -1.43
C ARG A 266 18.20 0.68 -0.25
N ASN A 267 19.40 0.83 0.34
CA ASN A 267 19.86 0.10 1.51
C ASN A 267 19.66 0.87 2.82
N GLY A 268 19.06 2.06 2.78
CA GLY A 268 18.67 2.81 3.97
C GLY A 268 18.75 4.31 3.76
N SER A 269 17.62 4.99 3.85
CA SER A 269 17.51 6.45 3.61
C SER A 269 17.53 7.22 4.92
N GLY A 270 18.68 7.24 5.59
CA GLY A 270 18.87 8.00 6.84
C GLY A 270 19.33 7.17 8.04
N THR A 271 19.30 7.80 9.21
CA THR A 271 19.75 7.17 10.48
C THR A 271 18.55 6.61 11.26
N PRO A 272 18.45 5.30 11.51
CA PRO A 272 17.27 4.70 12.13
C PRO A 272 17.06 5.23 13.55
N THR A 273 15.87 5.77 13.80
CA THR A 273 15.41 6.28 15.10
C THR A 273 13.90 6.42 15.08
N LEU A 274 13.27 6.37 16.26
CA LEU A 274 11.87 6.79 16.46
C LEU A 274 11.77 8.13 17.17
N LYS A 275 12.88 8.69 17.66
CA LYS A 275 12.93 9.92 18.44
C LYS A 275 13.44 11.08 17.60
N PHE A 276 12.72 12.19 17.63
CA PHE A 276 12.97 13.38 16.82
C PHE A 276 12.79 14.65 17.66
N LYS A 277 13.50 15.72 17.32
CA LYS A 277 13.18 17.07 17.77
C LYS A 277 12.19 17.71 16.81
N ALA A 278 11.35 18.61 17.33
CA ALA A 278 10.43 19.37 16.49
C ALA A 278 11.16 20.05 15.31
N GLY A 279 10.59 19.93 14.12
CA GLY A 279 11.14 20.46 12.86
C GLY A 279 12.17 19.55 12.17
N GLN A 280 12.68 18.50 12.83
CA GLN A 280 13.54 17.51 12.18
C GLN A 280 12.77 16.76 11.10
N GLU A 281 13.51 16.38 10.06
CA GLU A 281 12.96 15.66 8.92
C GLU A 281 13.03 14.14 9.18
N ILE A 282 11.89 13.50 9.01
CA ILE A 282 11.66 12.07 9.17
C ILE A 282 11.65 11.47 7.78
N THR A 283 12.24 10.29 7.66
CA THR A 283 12.12 9.42 6.51
C THR A 283 11.23 8.23 6.86
N ILE A 284 10.23 7.96 6.01
CA ILE A 284 9.48 6.70 5.98
C ILE A 284 9.87 5.93 4.72
N ALA A 285 10.34 4.69 4.87
CA ALA A 285 10.83 3.85 3.80
C ALA A 285 10.03 2.53 3.65
N MET A 286 9.61 2.25 2.41
CA MET A 286 8.82 1.08 2.02
C MET A 286 9.44 0.42 0.77
N LYS A 287 9.31 -0.91 0.65
CA LYS A 287 9.70 -1.69 -0.54
C LYS A 287 8.51 -2.40 -1.17
N GLY A 288 8.62 -2.72 -2.45
CA GLY A 288 7.55 -3.40 -3.19
C GLY A 288 6.32 -2.52 -3.36
N VAL A 289 6.50 -1.19 -3.49
CA VAL A 289 5.42 -0.32 -3.98
C VAL A 289 5.19 -0.60 -5.44
N GLY A 290 3.93 -0.74 -5.83
CA GLY A 290 3.56 -1.29 -7.11
C GLY A 290 3.74 -0.32 -8.26
N TRP A 291 3.17 -0.70 -9.39
CA TRP A 291 3.40 0.00 -10.64
C TRP A 291 2.11 0.39 -11.34
N THR A 292 0.92 0.02 -10.86
CA THR A 292 -0.36 0.45 -11.43
C THR A 292 -0.90 1.65 -10.68
N GLN A 293 -1.89 2.35 -11.23
CA GLN A 293 -2.55 3.44 -10.49
C GLN A 293 -3.23 3.00 -9.19
N LEU A 294 -3.46 1.69 -9.04
CA LEU A 294 -4.03 1.15 -7.82
C LEU A 294 -2.92 1.06 -6.77
N ASP A 295 -1.72 0.56 -7.11
CA ASP A 295 -0.72 0.17 -6.12
C ASP A 295 0.62 0.92 -6.14
N ASN A 296 0.79 1.90 -7.02
CA ASN A 296 2.02 2.68 -7.14
C ASN A 296 2.18 3.82 -6.12
N THR A 297 1.10 4.15 -5.40
CA THR A 297 1.05 5.27 -4.45
C THR A 297 0.40 4.87 -3.14
N MET A 298 0.75 5.59 -2.08
CA MET A 298 0.10 5.49 -0.78
C MET A 298 -0.13 6.89 -0.23
N ALA A 299 -1.35 7.16 0.24
CA ALA A 299 -1.68 8.41 0.94
C ALA A 299 -1.06 8.39 2.34
N VAL A 300 -0.65 9.56 2.84
CA VAL A 300 0.02 9.76 4.12
C VAL A 300 -0.87 10.62 5.01
N THR A 301 -1.12 10.15 6.23
CA THR A 301 -1.68 10.97 7.30
C THR A 301 -0.66 11.16 8.41
N TYR A 302 -0.70 12.33 9.06
CA TYR A 302 0.06 12.66 10.27
C TYR A 302 -0.95 13.04 11.34
N ASP A 303 -1.00 12.30 12.44
CA ASP A 303 -2.04 12.44 13.48
C ASP A 303 -3.47 12.51 12.91
N ASN A 304 -3.83 11.55 12.04
CA ASN A 304 -5.10 11.51 11.33
C ASN A 304 -5.39 12.76 10.45
N SER A 305 -4.38 13.54 10.08
CA SER A 305 -4.48 14.62 9.10
C SER A 305 -3.85 14.18 7.78
N TYR A 306 -4.61 14.11 6.69
CA TYR A 306 -4.06 13.88 5.36
C TYR A 306 -3.10 15.00 4.95
N ILE A 307 -1.86 14.63 4.62
CA ILE A 307 -0.77 15.60 4.31
C ILE A 307 -0.14 15.41 2.93
N GLY A 308 -0.51 14.36 2.19
CA GLY A 308 0.05 14.09 0.86
C GLY A 308 0.21 12.60 0.60
N TYR A 309 1.03 12.23 -0.38
CA TYR A 309 1.20 10.84 -0.80
C TYR A 309 2.66 10.55 -1.18
N GLY A 310 3.07 9.30 -1.06
CA GLY A 310 4.32 8.77 -1.60
C GLY A 310 4.07 7.99 -2.89
N CYS A 311 5.07 7.93 -3.77
CA CYS A 311 5.05 7.14 -5.00
C CYS A 311 6.34 6.31 -5.11
N GLY A 312 6.21 5.04 -5.50
CA GLY A 312 7.34 4.15 -5.69
C GLY A 312 7.68 3.84 -7.14
N PHE A 313 6.96 4.41 -8.12
CA PHE A 313 7.07 3.98 -9.52
C PHE A 313 8.46 4.25 -10.12
N ASN A 314 8.88 5.52 -10.17
CA ASN A 314 10.16 5.91 -10.78
C ASN A 314 11.38 5.45 -9.97
N SER A 315 11.16 5.04 -8.72
CA SER A 315 12.16 4.49 -7.81
C SER A 315 12.09 2.96 -7.76
N ASN A 316 11.52 2.30 -8.77
CA ASN A 316 11.47 0.83 -8.89
C ASN A 316 11.00 0.15 -7.59
N GLY A 317 9.88 0.60 -7.05
CA GLY A 317 9.22 0.04 -5.87
C GLY A 317 9.81 0.42 -4.53
N TYR A 318 10.89 1.23 -4.49
CA TYR A 318 11.41 1.79 -3.24
C TYR A 318 10.81 3.16 -2.99
N MET A 319 9.87 3.25 -2.06
CA MET A 319 9.20 4.51 -1.74
C MET A 319 9.81 5.10 -0.46
N VAL A 320 10.26 6.34 -0.57
CA VAL A 320 10.77 7.14 0.54
C VAL A 320 9.92 8.39 0.63
N ILE A 321 9.35 8.63 1.82
CA ILE A 321 8.57 9.83 2.13
C ILE A 321 9.36 10.64 3.15
N HIS A 322 9.57 11.91 2.83
CA HIS A 322 10.11 12.90 3.77
C HIS A 322 8.98 13.74 4.34
N LEU A 323 8.95 13.86 5.67
CA LEU A 323 8.01 14.71 6.39
C LEU A 323 8.68 15.35 7.59
N ARG A 324 8.09 16.41 8.15
CA ARG A 324 8.65 17.10 9.32
C ARG A 324 7.95 16.65 10.60
N ALA A 325 8.74 16.37 11.64
CA ALA A 325 8.23 16.16 12.98
C ALA A 325 7.59 17.46 13.49
N THR A 326 6.27 17.49 13.61
CA THR A 326 5.52 18.67 14.04
C THR A 326 4.51 18.32 15.12
N GLY A 327 4.23 19.26 16.02
CA GLY A 327 3.36 19.03 17.17
C GLY A 327 4.09 19.17 18.52
N ALA A 328 3.41 18.74 19.58
CA ALA A 328 3.91 18.82 20.95
C ALA A 328 4.96 17.74 21.23
N VAL A 329 5.59 17.79 22.40
CA VAL A 329 6.40 16.67 22.90
C VAL A 329 5.48 15.49 23.20
N GLY A 330 5.84 14.30 22.73
CA GLY A 330 5.05 13.07 22.91
C GLY A 330 5.04 12.19 21.67
N THR A 331 4.20 11.15 21.70
CA THR A 331 4.01 10.23 20.58
C THR A 331 3.10 10.83 19.50
N HIS A 332 3.51 10.69 18.24
CA HIS A 332 2.76 11.07 17.05
C HIS A 332 2.59 9.86 16.13
N ILE A 333 1.48 9.80 15.41
CA ILE A 333 1.22 8.69 14.48
C ILE A 333 1.36 9.14 13.03
N ILE A 334 1.82 8.23 12.18
CA ILE A 334 1.87 8.40 10.73
C ILE A 334 1.26 7.15 10.11
N ASP A 335 0.17 7.29 9.37
CA ASP A 335 -0.45 6.16 8.67
C ASP A 335 -0.28 6.30 7.16
N LEU A 336 -0.04 5.17 6.50
CA LEU A 336 -0.10 5.04 5.05
C LEU A 336 -1.33 4.23 4.67
N HIS A 337 -2.12 4.76 3.74
CA HIS A 337 -3.33 4.12 3.25
C HIS A 337 -3.28 3.92 1.73
N PRO A 338 -3.97 2.89 1.20
CA PRO A 338 -4.24 2.78 -0.23
C PRO A 338 -4.97 4.03 -0.75
N VAL A 339 -4.73 4.35 -2.01
CA VAL A 339 -5.29 5.51 -2.71
C VAL A 339 -5.48 5.18 -4.19
N TYR A 340 -6.50 5.73 -4.83
CA TYR A 340 -6.61 5.69 -6.29
C TYR A 340 -5.82 6.84 -6.90
N TYR A 341 -4.82 6.54 -7.72
CA TYR A 341 -4.04 7.56 -8.41
C TYR A 341 -4.78 8.07 -9.67
N THR A 342 -5.22 9.33 -9.67
CA THR A 342 -6.08 9.90 -10.73
C THR A 342 -5.43 10.99 -11.58
N ASN A 343 -4.27 11.50 -11.17
CA ASN A 343 -3.71 12.75 -11.71
C ASN A 343 -3.18 12.68 -13.17
N GLN A 344 -2.99 11.51 -13.78
CA GLN A 344 -2.57 11.34 -15.19
C GLN A 344 -3.12 10.00 -15.75
N PRO A 345 -3.51 9.96 -17.04
CA PRO A 345 -4.87 9.59 -17.44
C PRO A 345 -5.11 8.09 -17.40
N SER A 346 -5.65 7.57 -16.28
CA SER A 346 -6.37 6.28 -16.33
C SER A 346 -7.54 6.18 -15.37
N PHE A 347 -7.98 7.29 -14.78
CA PHE A 347 -9.20 7.36 -13.96
C PHE A 347 -9.89 8.73 -14.12
N VAL A 348 -9.98 9.23 -15.35
CA VAL A 348 -10.43 10.61 -15.64
C VAL A 348 -11.82 10.96 -15.08
N ASN A 349 -12.64 9.93 -14.80
CA ASN A 349 -14.00 10.08 -14.29
C ASN A 349 -14.20 9.52 -12.87
N THR A 350 -13.14 9.04 -12.19
CA THR A 350 -13.33 8.63 -10.79
C THR A 350 -13.41 9.88 -9.92
N GLN A 351 -14.44 9.93 -9.09
CA GLN A 351 -14.64 11.03 -8.15
C GLN A 351 -14.00 10.73 -6.78
N TYR A 352 -13.51 9.50 -6.59
CA TYR A 352 -12.71 9.06 -5.46
C TYR A 352 -11.27 8.88 -5.93
N GLY A 353 -10.37 9.72 -5.45
CA GLY A 353 -9.01 9.76 -5.94
C GLY A 353 -8.11 10.66 -5.12
N MET A 354 -6.83 10.30 -5.04
CA MET A 354 -5.80 11.07 -4.33
C MET A 354 -6.14 11.32 -2.85
N LEU A 355 -6.96 10.48 -2.22
CA LEU A 355 -7.35 10.53 -0.81
C LEU A 355 -7.11 9.17 -0.11
N PRO A 356 -6.83 9.16 1.21
CA PRO A 356 -6.65 7.92 1.97
C PRO A 356 -7.94 7.09 2.01
N ILE A 357 -7.90 5.83 1.56
CA ILE A 357 -9.06 4.93 1.58
C ILE A 357 -9.00 4.07 2.84
N LEU A 358 -9.84 4.41 3.82
CA LEU A 358 -9.91 3.72 5.11
C LEU A 358 -10.58 2.35 5.00
N SER A 359 -11.57 2.21 4.11
CA SER A 359 -12.27 0.96 3.82
C SER A 359 -11.47 -0.01 2.95
N TYR A 360 -10.15 0.17 2.82
CA TYR A 360 -9.29 -0.60 1.90
C TYR A 360 -9.41 -2.12 2.04
N ASN A 361 -9.77 -2.59 3.23
CA ASN A 361 -9.89 -4.00 3.53
C ASN A 361 -11.19 -4.62 3.01
N THR A 362 -12.26 -3.85 2.84
CA THR A 362 -13.60 -4.39 2.53
C THR A 362 -14.25 -3.79 1.30
N ASP A 363 -13.88 -2.57 0.94
CA ASP A 363 -14.53 -1.78 -0.09
C ASP A 363 -13.49 -0.92 -0.83
N PHE A 364 -12.61 -1.61 -1.55
CA PHE A 364 -11.59 -1.04 -2.40
C PHE A 364 -11.55 -1.80 -3.72
N LEU A 365 -11.74 -1.08 -4.82
CA LEU A 365 -11.87 -1.62 -6.18
C LEU A 365 -10.73 -2.57 -6.52
N GLY A 366 -9.50 -2.27 -6.09
CA GLY A 366 -8.35 -3.12 -6.33
C GLY A 366 -8.50 -4.52 -5.74
N LEU A 367 -9.23 -4.71 -4.64
CA LEU A 367 -9.45 -6.04 -4.06
C LEU A 367 -10.12 -6.97 -5.08
N ALA A 368 -11.21 -6.54 -5.73
CA ALA A 368 -11.91 -7.33 -6.73
C ALA A 368 -11.05 -7.67 -7.96
N LEU A 369 -9.95 -6.94 -8.17
CA LEU A 369 -8.96 -7.16 -9.23
C LEU A 369 -7.73 -7.94 -8.74
N GLY A 370 -7.72 -8.38 -7.48
CA GLY A 370 -6.65 -9.19 -6.88
C GLY A 370 -5.50 -8.39 -6.25
N TYR A 371 -5.62 -7.06 -6.13
CA TYR A 371 -4.64 -6.24 -5.42
C TYR A 371 -4.74 -6.45 -3.90
N LYS A 372 -3.58 -6.34 -3.24
CA LYS A 372 -3.44 -6.60 -1.80
C LYS A 372 -2.76 -5.44 -1.08
N GLN A 373 -3.11 -4.20 -1.42
CA GLN A 373 -2.48 -3.03 -0.83
C GLN A 373 -2.77 -2.92 0.67
N PRO A 374 -1.75 -2.78 1.50
CA PRO A 374 -1.92 -2.70 2.94
C PRO A 374 -2.22 -1.29 3.42
N ALA A 375 -2.69 -1.18 4.66
CA ALA A 375 -2.46 0.00 5.48
C ALA A 375 -1.22 -0.22 6.37
N VAL A 376 -0.47 0.85 6.62
CA VAL A 376 0.78 0.81 7.39
C VAL A 376 0.71 1.86 8.49
N HIS A 377 1.09 1.48 9.70
CA HIS A 377 1.08 2.34 10.87
C HIS A 377 2.49 2.54 11.40
N PHE A 378 2.88 3.79 11.58
CA PHE A 378 4.14 4.19 12.21
C PHE A 378 3.83 5.08 13.42
N GLU A 379 4.69 4.99 14.43
CA GLU A 379 4.69 5.91 15.57
C GLU A 379 6.08 6.55 15.69
N ILE A 380 6.13 7.83 16.03
CA ILE A 380 7.36 8.56 16.36
C ILE A 380 7.20 9.27 17.71
N GLU A 381 8.30 9.67 18.33
CA GLU A 381 8.31 10.45 19.55
C GLU A 381 9.01 11.78 19.32
N ILE A 382 8.31 12.89 19.54
CA ILE A 382 8.92 14.22 19.59
C ILE A 382 9.46 14.47 20.99
N VAL A 383 10.76 14.70 21.09
CA VAL A 383 11.49 14.98 22.34
C VAL A 383 11.96 16.43 22.41
N LYS A 384 12.32 16.89 23.61
CA LYS A 384 12.82 18.25 23.88
C LYS A 384 14.16 18.59 23.21
#